data_AF-A0A6C0KNJ5-F1
#
_entry.id   AF-A0A6C0KNJ5-F1
#
_cell.length_a   1.000
_cell.length_b   1.000
_cell.length_c   1.000
_cell.angle_alpha   90.00
_cell.angle_beta   90.00
_cell.angle_gamma   90.00
#
_symmetry.space_group_name_H-M   'P 1'
#
loop_
_entity.id
_entity.type
_entity.pdbx_description
1 polymer ?
#
loop_
_entity_poly.entity_id
_entity_poly.type
_entity_poly.pdbx_seq_one_letter_code
_entity_poly.pdbx_strand_id
1 'polypeptide(L)'
;PVFGIEGGKARFCVEHKSPDMVDVVSKRCEAEGCNRRPVFGIEGGKARFCVEHKSPDMVDVVSKRCEAEGCNRRPNFGMEGGKGRFCLDHKSPDMVDVKHTQCEQDGCNTRASYGKPGFKPSHCFQHRQKGMILRPNAKCVSCKELATWGSNWIPTHCETHKTDDEQNLVEQPCSACNLMYILDKENKCECCNPESFAKIRLAKQNALMAYLDARDLKGDSTDIIIDHGICGLERPDRVYDIGDKIVILECDEHQHQDRNCQCEQVRMVNIGQSFGGIPVYFIRWNPDDYSPENDRMNPEELSKRYKLVGDLICDIKMNKHSLPKGLVSVLYMYYDDWSSLAKEEWKVLINMVA
;
A
#
# COMPACT_ATOMS: atom_id res chain seq x y z
N PRO A 1 -1.91 18.80 42.76
CA PRO A 1 -3.17 18.15 43.17
C PRO A 1 -4.21 18.39 42.07
N VAL A 2 -4.83 17.33 41.57
CA VAL A 2 -5.77 17.34 40.43
C VAL A 2 -7.12 16.72 40.82
N PHE A 3 -7.11 15.80 41.79
CA PHE A 3 -8.28 15.01 42.19
C PHE A 3 -8.91 15.53 43.48
N GLY A 4 -10.23 15.39 43.58
CA GLY A 4 -11.05 15.73 44.74
C GLY A 4 -12.46 15.13 44.63
N ILE A 5 -13.30 15.43 45.62
CA ILE A 5 -14.74 15.12 45.55
C ILE A 5 -15.40 16.04 44.50
N GLU A 6 -16.43 15.54 43.82
CA GLU A 6 -17.18 16.31 42.82
C GLU A 6 -17.68 17.64 43.39
N GLY A 7 -17.49 18.74 42.63
CA GLY A 7 -17.76 20.11 43.08
C GLY A 7 -16.76 20.69 44.11
N GLY A 8 -15.82 19.88 44.61
CA GLY A 8 -14.82 20.26 45.60
C GLY A 8 -13.51 20.78 45.00
N LYS A 9 -12.58 21.17 45.89
CA LYS A 9 -11.22 21.60 45.51
C LYS A 9 -10.30 20.40 45.25
N ALA A 10 -9.39 20.55 44.29
CA ALA A 10 -8.34 19.57 44.05
C ALA A 10 -7.37 19.52 45.23
N ARG A 11 -7.24 18.34 45.85
CA ARG A 11 -6.38 18.12 47.03
C ARG A 11 -5.41 16.96 46.85
N PHE A 12 -5.67 16.06 45.91
CA PHE A 12 -4.93 14.81 45.75
C PHE A 12 -4.29 14.71 44.37
N CYS A 13 -3.13 14.05 44.25
CA CYS A 13 -2.54 13.71 42.94
C CYS A 13 -3.08 12.34 42.47
N VAL A 14 -2.66 11.90 41.28
CA VAL A 14 -3.15 10.64 40.69
C VAL A 14 -2.82 9.41 41.56
N GLU A 15 -1.66 9.42 42.23
CA GLU A 15 -1.22 8.31 43.10
C GLU A 15 -1.94 8.29 44.45
N HIS A 16 -2.47 9.42 44.91
CA HIS A 16 -3.05 9.58 46.25
C HIS A 16 -4.57 9.84 46.22
N LYS A 17 -5.25 9.56 45.10
CA LYS A 17 -6.70 9.70 44.99
C LYS A 17 -7.40 8.44 45.52
N SER A 18 -8.52 8.59 46.21
CA SER A 18 -9.42 7.46 46.45
C SER A 18 -10.22 7.12 45.17
N PRO A 19 -10.83 5.92 45.07
CA PRO A 19 -11.66 5.55 43.92
C PRO A 19 -12.78 6.55 43.63
N ASP A 20 -13.37 7.14 44.67
CA ASP A 20 -14.50 8.09 44.57
C ASP A 20 -14.07 9.52 44.18
N MET A 21 -12.76 9.78 44.10
CA MET A 21 -12.23 11.09 43.73
C MET A 21 -12.07 11.23 42.21
N VAL A 22 -12.53 12.37 41.71
CA VAL A 22 -12.59 12.73 40.30
C VAL A 22 -11.68 13.92 40.00
N ASP A 23 -11.27 14.08 38.74
CA ASP A 23 -10.42 15.20 38.31
C ASP A 23 -11.24 16.51 38.28
N VAL A 24 -11.11 17.35 39.30
CA VAL A 24 -11.89 18.59 39.45
C VAL A 24 -11.21 19.83 38.85
N VAL A 25 -10.05 19.65 38.21
CA VAL A 25 -9.28 20.76 37.59
C VAL A 25 -9.46 20.76 36.08
N SER A 26 -9.41 19.59 35.46
CA SER A 26 -9.55 19.45 34.02
C SER A 26 -10.98 19.75 33.58
N LYS A 27 -11.11 20.47 32.46
CA LYS A 27 -12.41 20.68 31.82
C LYS A 27 -13.01 19.34 31.40
N ARG A 28 -14.30 19.18 31.68
CA ARG A 28 -15.09 18.01 31.32
C ARG A 28 -16.14 18.37 30.29
N CYS A 29 -16.60 17.35 29.58
CA CYS A 29 -17.76 17.44 28.70
C CYS A 29 -18.96 17.97 29.50
N GLU A 30 -19.72 18.87 28.91
CA GLU A 30 -20.89 19.49 29.56
C GLU A 30 -22.12 18.57 29.60
N ALA A 31 -22.04 17.39 29.00
CA ALA A 31 -23.05 16.35 29.15
C ALA A 31 -23.04 15.79 30.58
N GLU A 32 -24.23 15.63 31.15
CA GLU A 32 -24.41 15.17 32.53
C GLU A 32 -23.72 13.81 32.76
N GLY A 33 -22.95 13.71 33.85
CA GLY A 33 -22.19 12.51 34.20
C GLY A 33 -20.98 12.21 33.30
N CYS A 34 -20.65 13.03 32.31
CA CYS A 34 -19.55 12.76 31.39
C CYS A 34 -18.21 13.30 31.90
N ASN A 35 -17.28 12.39 32.19
CA ASN A 35 -15.93 12.74 32.66
C ASN A 35 -14.88 12.83 31.53
N ARG A 36 -15.30 12.77 30.27
CA ARG A 36 -14.39 12.88 29.12
C ARG A 36 -13.99 14.33 28.89
N ARG A 37 -12.75 14.52 28.45
CA ARG A 37 -12.25 15.85 28.06
C ARG A 37 -13.01 16.36 26.82
N PRO A 38 -13.52 17.60 26.83
CA PRO A 38 -14.21 18.16 25.69
C PRO A 38 -13.19 18.57 24.62
N VAL A 39 -13.52 18.26 23.36
CA VAL A 39 -12.73 18.68 22.18
C VAL A 39 -13.62 19.31 21.09
N PHE A 40 -14.93 19.09 21.14
CA PHE A 40 -15.90 19.60 20.18
C PHE A 40 -16.64 20.84 20.71
N GLY A 41 -16.91 21.79 19.82
CA GLY A 41 -17.67 23.00 20.07
C GLY A 41 -18.11 23.67 18.77
N ILE A 42 -18.75 24.84 18.86
CA ILE A 42 -19.05 25.66 17.69
C ILE A 42 -17.77 26.28 17.15
N GLU A 43 -17.68 26.45 15.84
CA GLU A 43 -16.54 27.08 15.16
C GLU A 43 -16.18 28.45 15.77
N GLY A 44 -14.88 28.69 15.99
CA GLY A 44 -14.36 29.87 16.72
C GLY A 44 -14.63 29.87 18.24
N GLY A 45 -15.40 28.91 18.75
CA GLY A 45 -15.79 28.80 20.16
C GLY A 45 -14.87 27.93 21.01
N LYS A 46 -15.28 27.72 22.26
CA LYS A 46 -14.61 26.80 23.21
C LYS A 46 -15.11 25.37 23.02
N ALA A 47 -14.27 24.38 23.30
CA ALA A 47 -14.70 22.99 23.38
C ALA A 47 -15.58 22.78 24.62
N ARG A 48 -16.77 22.22 24.40
CA ARG A 48 -17.80 21.98 25.42
C ARG A 48 -18.18 20.50 25.50
N PHE A 49 -18.02 19.74 24.42
CA PHE A 49 -18.46 18.34 24.35
C PHE A 49 -17.36 17.38 23.88
N CYS A 50 -17.48 16.11 24.27
CA CYS A 50 -16.64 15.03 23.77
C CYS A 50 -17.19 14.47 22.45
N VAL A 51 -16.48 13.52 21.84
CA VAL A 51 -16.88 12.94 20.53
C VAL A 51 -18.26 12.28 20.55
N GLU A 52 -18.65 11.67 21.68
CA GLU A 52 -19.96 11.00 21.83
C GLU A 52 -21.11 11.98 22.03
N HIS A 53 -20.83 13.17 22.56
CA HIS A 53 -21.85 14.16 22.91
C HIS A 53 -21.82 15.39 21.99
N LYS A 54 -21.13 15.31 20.85
CA LYS A 54 -21.11 16.42 19.88
C LYS A 54 -22.42 16.44 19.09
N SER A 55 -22.98 17.63 18.83
CA SER A 55 -24.02 17.78 17.82
C SER A 55 -23.42 17.74 16.40
N PRO A 56 -24.23 17.57 15.34
CA PRO A 56 -23.76 17.65 13.96
C PRO A 56 -23.04 18.96 13.62
N ASP A 57 -23.50 20.07 14.19
CA ASP A 57 -22.95 21.43 13.96
C ASP A 57 -21.65 21.70 14.74
N MET A 58 -21.23 20.77 15.61
CA MET A 58 -20.02 20.92 16.40
C MET A 58 -18.81 20.33 15.70
N VAL A 59 -17.72 21.08 15.77
CA VAL A 59 -16.44 20.79 15.15
C VAL A 59 -15.36 20.66 16.24
N ASP A 60 -14.30 19.86 16.01
CA ASP A 60 -13.14 19.78 16.92
C ASP A 60 -12.37 21.12 16.98
N VAL A 61 -12.58 21.92 18.02
CA VAL A 61 -11.96 23.25 18.18
C VAL A 61 -10.64 23.22 18.97
N VAL A 62 -10.14 22.04 19.30
CA VAL A 62 -8.91 21.86 20.09
C VAL A 62 -7.76 21.37 19.21
N SER A 63 -8.04 20.43 18.31
CA SER A 63 -7.06 19.91 17.38
C SER A 63 -6.68 20.96 16.35
N LYS A 64 -5.38 21.08 16.08
CA LYS A 64 -4.90 21.95 15.00
C LYS A 64 -5.42 21.44 13.65
N ARG A 65 -5.85 22.38 12.83
CA ARG A 65 -6.37 22.15 11.49
C ARG A 65 -5.50 22.86 10.46
N CYS A 66 -5.60 22.37 9.24
CA CYS A 66 -5.12 23.08 8.06
C CYS A 66 -5.67 24.51 8.04
N GLU A 67 -4.82 25.47 7.74
CA GLU A 67 -5.18 26.90 7.66
C GLU A 67 -5.97 27.26 6.40
N ALA A 68 -6.12 26.32 5.46
CA ALA A 68 -7.04 26.49 4.35
C ALA A 68 -8.49 26.54 4.84
N GLU A 69 -9.24 27.52 4.36
CA GLU A 69 -10.66 27.75 4.69
C GLU A 69 -11.49 26.46 4.56
N GLY A 70 -12.24 26.13 5.61
CA GLY A 70 -13.09 24.93 5.67
C GLY A 70 -12.35 23.58 5.76
N CYS A 71 -11.01 23.55 5.85
CA CYS A 71 -10.27 22.29 5.89
C CYS A 71 -10.10 21.75 7.32
N ASN A 72 -10.66 20.57 7.59
CA ASN A 72 -10.55 19.89 8.88
C ASN A 72 -9.40 18.87 8.98
N ARG A 73 -8.51 18.81 7.98
CA ARG A 73 -7.38 17.87 7.97
C ARG A 73 -6.26 18.35 8.87
N ARG A 74 -5.43 17.41 9.36
CA ARG A 74 -4.27 17.73 10.19
C ARG A 74 -3.21 18.52 9.41
N PRO A 75 -2.65 19.61 9.97
CA PRO A 75 -1.63 20.40 9.31
C PRO A 75 -0.23 19.81 9.56
N ASN A 76 0.23 18.95 8.66
CA ASN A 76 1.55 18.34 8.76
C ASN A 76 2.63 19.12 7.99
N PHE A 77 2.24 19.95 7.02
CA PHE A 77 3.14 20.62 6.09
C PHE A 77 3.34 22.09 6.44
N GLY A 78 4.56 22.58 6.26
CA GLY A 78 4.95 23.96 6.50
C GLY A 78 6.34 24.28 5.94
N MET A 79 6.85 25.47 6.22
CA MET A 79 8.22 25.84 5.85
C MET A 79 9.23 25.05 6.70
N GLU A 80 10.41 24.80 6.13
CA GLU A 80 11.51 24.13 6.81
C GLU A 80 11.83 24.77 8.18
N GLY A 81 12.04 23.95 9.21
CA GLY A 81 12.24 24.39 10.60
C GLY A 81 10.99 24.98 11.29
N GLY A 82 9.87 25.10 10.56
CA GLY A 82 8.63 25.71 11.03
C GLY A 82 7.63 24.73 11.68
N LYS A 83 6.40 25.21 11.85
CA LYS A 83 5.26 24.40 12.33
C LYS A 83 4.37 24.02 11.14
N GLY A 84 3.72 22.87 11.24
CA GLY A 84 2.75 22.45 10.23
C GLY A 84 1.54 23.38 10.27
N ARG A 85 1.22 23.95 9.11
CA ARG A 85 0.12 24.91 8.89
C ARG A 85 -0.90 24.38 7.87
N PHE A 86 -0.47 23.52 6.95
CA PHE A 86 -1.30 23.00 5.87
C PHE A 86 -1.31 21.47 5.84
N CYS A 87 -2.38 20.89 5.30
CA CYS A 87 -2.44 19.45 5.01
C CYS A 87 -1.77 19.14 3.66
N LEU A 88 -1.73 17.86 3.28
CA LEU A 88 -1.11 17.42 2.03
C LEU A 88 -1.73 18.14 0.81
N ASP A 89 -3.06 18.17 0.71
CA ASP A 89 -3.80 18.80 -0.39
C ASP A 89 -3.59 20.32 -0.51
N HIS A 90 -3.24 20.98 0.60
CA HIS A 90 -3.12 22.44 0.66
C HIS A 90 -1.66 22.90 0.86
N LYS A 91 -0.69 22.00 0.72
CA LYS A 91 0.72 22.37 0.80
C LYS A 91 1.12 23.09 -0.50
N SER A 92 1.96 24.12 -0.40
CA SER A 92 2.65 24.64 -1.58
C SER A 92 3.86 23.75 -1.96
N PRO A 93 4.43 23.89 -3.17
CA PRO A 93 5.64 23.16 -3.56
C PRO A 93 6.80 23.34 -2.57
N ASP A 94 6.97 24.55 -2.02
CA ASP A 94 8.03 24.91 -1.06
C ASP A 94 7.79 24.38 0.36
N MET A 95 6.61 23.82 0.64
CA MET A 95 6.29 23.26 1.97
C MET A 95 6.71 21.79 2.08
N VAL A 96 7.37 21.49 3.19
CA VAL A 96 7.84 20.16 3.58
C VAL A 96 7.02 19.59 4.73
N ASP A 97 7.06 18.28 4.92
CA ASP A 97 6.48 17.65 6.11
C ASP A 97 7.36 18.00 7.32
N VAL A 98 6.82 18.82 8.23
CA VAL A 98 7.53 19.27 9.44
C VAL A 98 7.12 18.49 10.69
N LYS A 99 6.28 17.46 10.52
CA LYS A 99 5.84 16.57 11.61
C LYS A 99 6.59 15.27 11.62
N HIS A 100 6.88 14.72 10.45
CA HIS A 100 7.62 13.49 10.31
C HIS A 100 9.06 13.79 9.91
N THR A 101 9.97 12.95 10.38
CA THR A 101 11.38 13.01 9.98
C THR A 101 11.49 12.76 8.48
N GLN A 102 12.24 13.62 7.79
CA GLN A 102 12.57 13.46 6.37
C GLN A 102 13.74 12.48 6.20
N CYS A 103 13.88 11.96 4.99
CA CYS A 103 15.02 11.13 4.61
C CYS A 103 16.33 11.93 4.80
N GLU A 104 17.34 11.32 5.40
CA GLU A 104 18.66 11.92 5.63
C GLU A 104 19.49 12.06 4.34
N GLN A 105 19.08 11.38 3.26
CA GLN A 105 19.71 11.53 1.94
C GLN A 105 19.55 12.98 1.44
N ASP A 106 20.67 13.58 1.04
CA ASP A 106 20.72 14.96 0.56
C ASP A 106 19.75 15.19 -0.62
N GLY A 107 18.98 16.27 -0.54
CA GLY A 107 17.94 16.63 -1.51
C GLY A 107 16.67 15.76 -1.49
N CYS A 108 16.54 14.77 -0.59
CA CYS A 108 15.35 13.92 -0.52
C CYS A 108 14.31 14.46 0.48
N ASN A 109 13.18 14.97 -0.04
CA ASN A 109 12.08 15.48 0.79
C ASN A 109 11.07 14.40 1.23
N THR A 110 11.31 13.14 0.87
CA THR A 110 10.42 12.02 1.22
C THR A 110 10.52 11.70 2.71
N ARG A 111 9.38 11.34 3.32
CA ARG A 111 9.32 10.90 4.72
C ARG A 111 10.22 9.69 4.97
N ALA A 112 10.99 9.72 6.06
CA ALA A 112 11.71 8.57 6.54
C ALA A 112 10.77 7.53 7.17
N SER A 113 10.91 6.29 6.73
CA SER A 113 10.15 5.13 7.22
C SER A 113 11.05 3.93 7.56
N TYR A 114 12.29 3.93 7.07
CA TYR A 114 13.32 2.92 7.29
C TYR A 114 14.37 3.45 8.26
N GLY A 115 14.93 2.54 9.07
CA GLY A 115 16.06 2.83 9.95
C GLY A 115 16.62 1.56 10.56
N LYS A 116 17.72 1.65 11.30
CA LYS A 116 18.27 0.50 12.02
C LYS A 116 17.33 0.09 13.17
N PRO A 117 17.12 -1.21 13.44
CA PRO A 117 16.31 -1.66 14.57
C PRO A 117 16.65 -0.94 15.87
N GLY A 118 15.65 -0.39 16.55
CA GLY A 118 15.78 0.38 17.79
C GLY A 118 16.11 1.87 17.63
N PHE A 119 16.34 2.34 16.41
CA PHE A 119 16.62 3.75 16.13
C PHE A 119 15.44 4.42 15.43
N LYS A 120 15.42 5.76 15.45
CA LYS A 120 14.40 6.52 14.69
C LYS A 120 14.54 6.22 13.19
N PRO A 121 13.43 6.23 12.43
CA PRO A 121 13.51 6.21 10.97
C PRO A 121 14.38 7.36 10.48
N SER A 122 15.29 7.07 9.56
CA SER A 122 16.22 8.03 8.96
C SER A 122 16.18 8.06 7.45
N HIS A 123 15.73 6.99 6.78
CA HIS A 123 15.72 6.92 5.31
C HIS A 123 14.33 6.57 4.77
N CYS A 124 14.05 6.99 3.55
CA CYS A 124 12.88 6.53 2.79
C CYS A 124 13.14 5.15 2.17
N PHE A 125 12.15 4.60 1.47
CA PHE A 125 12.31 3.32 0.78
C PHE A 125 13.46 3.32 -0.22
N GLN A 126 13.56 4.33 -1.10
CA GLN A 126 14.58 4.38 -2.15
C GLN A 126 16.01 4.55 -1.61
N HIS A 127 16.17 5.12 -0.41
CA HIS A 127 17.49 5.44 0.17
C HIS A 127 17.85 4.58 1.38
N ARG A 128 17.09 3.51 1.66
CA ARG A 128 17.38 2.59 2.76
C ARG A 128 18.77 1.95 2.61
N GLN A 129 19.40 1.62 3.74
CA GLN A 129 20.77 1.13 3.80
C GLN A 129 20.86 -0.22 4.53
N LYS A 130 22.05 -0.83 4.52
CA LYS A 130 22.35 -2.09 5.23
C LYS A 130 21.86 -2.06 6.67
N GLY A 131 21.15 -3.11 7.06
CA GLY A 131 20.67 -3.30 8.43
C GLY A 131 19.49 -2.39 8.77
N MET A 132 18.86 -1.75 7.79
CA MET A 132 17.62 -1.00 8.00
C MET A 132 16.40 -1.90 7.81
N ILE A 133 15.31 -1.53 8.48
CA ILE A 133 14.02 -2.20 8.45
C ILE A 133 12.92 -1.14 8.40
N LEU A 134 11.79 -1.47 7.78
CA LEU A 134 10.57 -0.66 7.88
C LEU A 134 10.05 -0.69 9.32
N ARG A 135 9.64 0.47 9.87
CA ARG A 135 9.20 0.57 11.29
C ARG A 135 10.27 0.06 12.29
N PRO A 136 11.45 0.69 12.33
CA PRO A 136 12.59 0.23 13.16
C PRO A 136 12.33 0.13 14.67
N ASN A 137 11.26 0.75 15.18
CA ASN A 137 10.88 0.71 16.59
C ASN A 137 9.65 -0.15 16.86
N ALA A 138 9.22 -0.97 15.88
CA ALA A 138 8.15 -1.92 16.09
C ALA A 138 8.47 -2.86 17.26
N LYS A 139 7.44 -3.16 18.05
CA LYS A 139 7.56 -4.04 19.21
C LYS A 139 6.92 -5.37 18.90
N CYS A 140 7.51 -6.44 19.44
CA CYS A 140 6.94 -7.76 19.34
C CYS A 140 5.51 -7.75 19.90
N VAL A 141 4.59 -8.50 19.29
CA VAL A 141 3.22 -8.60 19.82
C VAL A 141 3.16 -9.40 21.12
N SER A 142 4.12 -10.31 21.33
CA SER A 142 4.19 -11.22 22.50
C SER A 142 5.06 -10.68 23.63
N CYS A 143 5.92 -9.70 23.38
CA CYS A 143 6.80 -9.10 24.39
C CYS A 143 7.21 -7.66 24.02
N LYS A 144 7.99 -6.97 24.85
CA LYS A 144 8.38 -5.57 24.59
C LYS A 144 9.70 -5.41 23.82
N GLU A 145 10.27 -6.53 23.37
CA GLU A 145 11.47 -6.55 22.53
C GLU A 145 11.21 -5.99 21.12
N LEU A 146 12.27 -5.66 20.41
CA LEU A 146 12.18 -5.17 19.03
C LEU A 146 11.67 -6.28 18.10
N ALA A 147 10.69 -5.93 17.26
CA ALA A 147 10.24 -6.81 16.20
C ALA A 147 11.12 -6.64 14.97
N THR A 148 11.73 -7.73 14.53
CA THR A 148 12.55 -7.81 13.29
C THR A 148 12.05 -8.89 12.35
N TRP A 149 11.15 -9.76 12.82
CA TRP A 149 10.54 -10.83 12.06
C TRP A 149 9.08 -10.49 11.76
N GLY A 150 8.62 -10.95 10.61
CA GLY A 150 7.23 -10.77 10.19
C GLY A 150 7.01 -11.17 8.74
N SER A 151 5.91 -10.70 8.18
CA SER A 151 5.51 -10.94 6.80
C SER A 151 5.00 -9.64 6.18
N ASN A 152 4.97 -9.56 4.84
CA ASN A 152 4.51 -8.39 4.09
C ASN A 152 5.16 -7.07 4.56
N TRP A 153 6.46 -7.09 4.86
CA TRP A 153 7.23 -5.93 5.35
C TRP A 153 6.77 -5.37 6.71
N ILE A 154 5.89 -6.07 7.43
CA ILE A 154 5.40 -5.65 8.76
C ILE A 154 6.13 -6.46 9.84
N PRO A 155 7.04 -5.84 10.61
CA PRO A 155 7.64 -6.50 11.76
C PRO A 155 6.62 -6.68 12.89
N THR A 156 6.41 -7.92 13.30
CA THR A 156 5.42 -8.38 14.28
C THR A 156 6.05 -9.11 15.46
N HIS A 157 7.14 -9.87 15.22
CA HIS A 157 7.79 -10.70 16.23
C HIS A 157 9.29 -10.44 16.37
N CYS A 158 9.82 -10.73 17.56
CA CYS A 158 11.26 -10.82 17.78
C CYS A 158 11.78 -12.22 17.42
N GLU A 159 13.10 -12.40 17.39
CA GLU A 159 13.76 -13.67 17.07
C GLU A 159 13.18 -14.88 17.85
N THR A 160 12.84 -14.69 19.12
CA THR A 160 12.36 -15.76 19.99
C THR A 160 10.88 -16.07 19.84
N HIS A 161 10.10 -15.17 19.22
CA HIS A 161 8.66 -15.31 19.06
C HIS A 161 8.24 -15.39 17.58
N LYS A 162 9.20 -15.48 16.66
CA LYS A 162 8.94 -15.63 15.24
C LYS A 162 8.20 -16.94 14.96
N THR A 163 7.33 -16.95 13.97
CA THR A 163 6.74 -18.19 13.46
C THR A 163 7.59 -18.78 12.33
N ASP A 164 7.31 -20.01 11.93
CA ASP A 164 8.03 -20.69 10.84
C ASP A 164 7.78 -20.03 9.46
N ASP A 165 6.64 -19.33 9.32
CA ASP A 165 6.25 -18.64 8.09
C ASP A 165 6.76 -17.19 8.03
N GLU A 166 7.38 -16.69 9.11
CA GLU A 166 7.92 -15.33 9.18
C GLU A 166 9.39 -15.30 8.74
N GLN A 167 9.77 -14.18 8.14
CA GLN A 167 11.14 -13.92 7.69
C GLN A 167 11.73 -12.72 8.42
N ASN A 168 13.06 -12.65 8.45
CA ASN A 168 13.76 -11.50 8.98
C ASN A 168 13.63 -10.34 7.98
N LEU A 169 13.03 -9.23 8.40
CA LEU A 169 12.75 -8.08 7.54
C LEU A 169 13.88 -7.04 7.55
N VAL A 170 14.99 -7.31 8.23
CA VAL A 170 16.18 -6.44 8.24
C VAL A 170 16.95 -6.65 6.94
N GLU A 171 17.16 -5.58 6.19
CA GLU A 171 17.83 -5.66 4.90
C GLU A 171 19.32 -5.98 5.01
N GLN A 172 19.76 -6.93 4.19
CA GLN A 172 21.13 -7.39 4.14
C GLN A 172 21.62 -7.55 2.69
N PRO A 173 22.94 -7.43 2.44
CA PRO A 173 23.51 -7.70 1.14
C PRO A 173 23.39 -9.19 0.83
N CYS A 174 22.78 -9.51 -0.31
CA CYS A 174 22.66 -10.87 -0.82
C CYS A 174 24.03 -11.52 -0.99
N SER A 175 24.18 -12.77 -0.54
CA SER A 175 25.43 -13.53 -0.69
C SER A 175 25.85 -13.79 -2.15
N ALA A 176 24.92 -13.70 -3.11
CA ALA A 176 25.18 -13.93 -4.53
C ALA A 176 25.39 -12.64 -5.36
N CYS A 177 24.54 -11.62 -5.17
CA CYS A 177 24.63 -10.37 -5.96
C CYS A 177 25.11 -9.15 -5.16
N ASN A 178 25.27 -9.27 -3.85
CA ASN A 178 25.70 -8.21 -2.91
C ASN A 178 24.78 -6.97 -2.87
N LEU A 179 23.60 -7.02 -3.48
CA LEU A 179 22.56 -5.98 -3.41
C LEU A 179 21.71 -6.12 -2.14
N MET A 180 21.14 -5.01 -1.67
CA MET A 180 20.34 -4.95 -0.45
C MET A 180 18.93 -5.49 -0.67
N TYR A 181 18.59 -6.54 0.06
CA TYR A 181 17.27 -7.17 0.02
C TYR A 181 16.91 -7.76 1.38
N ILE A 182 15.65 -8.13 1.54
CA ILE A 182 15.28 -9.18 2.51
C ILE A 182 15.77 -10.50 1.93
N LEU A 183 16.47 -11.28 2.76
CA LEU A 183 17.11 -12.52 2.35
C LEU A 183 16.37 -13.74 2.90
N ASP A 184 16.45 -14.84 2.16
CA ASP A 184 15.99 -16.14 2.61
C ASP A 184 16.91 -16.73 3.71
N LYS A 185 16.58 -17.94 4.16
CA LYS A 185 17.39 -18.68 5.13
C LYS A 185 18.78 -19.07 4.61
N GLU A 186 19.00 -19.05 3.30
CA GLU A 186 20.29 -19.26 2.63
C GLU A 186 21.07 -17.95 2.38
N ASN A 187 20.61 -16.80 2.89
CA ASN A 187 21.16 -15.46 2.66
C ASN A 187 21.19 -15.04 1.18
N LYS A 188 20.22 -15.47 0.37
CA LYS A 188 20.04 -15.03 -1.02
C LYS A 188 18.78 -14.17 -1.12
N CYS A 189 18.82 -13.18 -2.00
CA CYS A 189 17.65 -12.34 -2.28
C CYS A 189 16.67 -13.04 -3.21
N GLU A 190 15.47 -12.47 -3.32
CA GLU A 190 14.43 -12.95 -4.23
C GLU A 190 14.87 -13.09 -5.69
N CYS A 191 15.84 -12.29 -6.16
CA CYS A 191 16.38 -12.41 -7.52
C CYS A 191 17.39 -13.55 -7.66
N CYS A 192 18.12 -13.90 -6.58
CA CYS A 192 19.19 -14.90 -6.61
C CYS A 192 18.76 -16.27 -6.10
N ASN A 193 17.63 -16.34 -5.40
CA ASN A 193 16.97 -17.59 -5.02
C ASN A 193 15.44 -17.44 -5.10
N PRO A 194 14.89 -17.23 -6.30
CA PRO A 194 13.45 -17.01 -6.48
C PRO A 194 12.58 -18.15 -5.93
N GLU A 195 13.08 -19.38 -5.88
CA GLU A 195 12.35 -20.55 -5.35
C GLU A 195 12.07 -20.43 -3.84
N SER A 196 12.99 -19.84 -3.05
CA SER A 196 12.80 -19.64 -1.61
C SER A 196 11.72 -18.60 -1.28
N PHE A 197 11.47 -17.67 -2.20
CA PHE A 197 10.42 -16.65 -2.12
C PHE A 197 9.16 -17.03 -2.93
N ALA A 198 9.20 -18.14 -3.68
CA ALA A 198 8.13 -18.58 -4.57
C ALA A 198 6.82 -18.94 -3.83
N LYS A 199 6.86 -19.27 -2.53
CA LYS A 199 5.64 -19.56 -1.75
C LYS A 199 4.72 -18.35 -1.59
N ILE A 200 5.24 -17.12 -1.61
CA ILE A 200 4.44 -15.90 -1.47
C ILE A 200 3.95 -15.40 -2.84
N ARG A 201 4.81 -15.47 -3.87
CA ARG A 201 4.48 -15.03 -5.24
C ARG A 201 3.51 -15.97 -5.96
N LEU A 202 3.83 -17.27 -5.97
CA LEU A 202 2.99 -18.29 -6.62
C LEU A 202 1.63 -18.44 -5.92
N ALA A 203 1.49 -18.07 -4.64
CA ALA A 203 0.21 -18.18 -3.94
C ALA A 203 -0.85 -17.20 -4.48
N LYS A 204 -0.49 -15.96 -4.85
CA LYS A 204 -1.44 -14.98 -5.38
C LYS A 204 -1.84 -15.31 -6.81
N GLN A 205 -0.85 -15.64 -7.66
CA GLN A 205 -1.09 -16.15 -9.01
C GLN A 205 -1.95 -17.42 -8.95
N ASN A 206 -1.56 -18.43 -8.16
CA ASN A 206 -2.35 -19.66 -8.01
C ASN A 206 -3.75 -19.41 -7.43
N ALA A 207 -3.92 -18.46 -6.51
CA ALA A 207 -5.23 -18.13 -5.96
C ALA A 207 -6.14 -17.51 -7.03
N LEU A 208 -5.61 -16.60 -7.87
CA LEU A 208 -6.34 -16.06 -9.01
C LEU A 208 -6.67 -17.17 -10.02
N MET A 209 -5.68 -18.00 -10.37
CA MET A 209 -5.86 -19.11 -11.32
C MET A 209 -6.90 -20.13 -10.82
N ALA A 210 -6.85 -20.51 -9.54
CA ALA A 210 -7.83 -21.40 -8.92
C ALA A 210 -9.24 -20.78 -8.86
N TYR A 211 -9.33 -19.47 -8.60
CA TYR A 211 -10.60 -18.75 -8.64
C TYR A 211 -11.22 -18.78 -10.05
N LEU A 212 -10.41 -18.52 -11.09
CA LEU A 212 -10.85 -18.54 -12.48
C LEU A 212 -11.24 -19.95 -12.93
N ASP A 213 -10.48 -20.97 -12.55
CA ASP A 213 -10.77 -22.38 -12.87
C ASP A 213 -12.11 -22.82 -12.25
N ALA A 214 -12.36 -22.44 -10.99
CA ALA A 214 -13.63 -22.71 -10.31
C ALA A 214 -14.83 -21.98 -10.96
N ARG A 215 -14.57 -21.01 -11.85
CA ARG A 215 -15.53 -20.21 -12.59
C ARG A 215 -15.70 -20.66 -14.05
N ASP A 216 -15.15 -21.82 -14.41
CA ASP A 216 -15.12 -22.35 -15.78
C ASP A 216 -14.30 -21.46 -16.76
N LEU A 217 -13.37 -20.68 -16.20
CA LEU A 217 -12.41 -19.85 -16.94
C LEU A 217 -11.01 -20.44 -16.91
N LYS A 218 -10.93 -21.76 -17.12
CA LYS A 218 -9.66 -22.42 -17.35
C LYS A 218 -9.04 -21.89 -18.65
N GLY A 219 -7.75 -21.56 -18.61
CA GLY A 219 -7.00 -21.14 -19.80
C GLY A 219 -6.61 -22.33 -20.68
N ASP A 220 -6.32 -22.06 -21.94
CA ASP A 220 -5.78 -23.02 -22.91
C ASP A 220 -4.32 -23.36 -22.60
N SER A 221 -3.59 -22.40 -22.01
CA SER A 221 -2.30 -22.66 -21.37
C SER A 221 -2.12 -21.82 -20.10
N THR A 222 -1.30 -22.32 -19.17
CA THR A 222 -0.92 -21.64 -17.91
C THR A 222 0.54 -22.01 -17.63
N ASP A 223 1.42 -21.00 -17.50
CA ASP A 223 2.86 -21.15 -17.27
C ASP A 223 3.62 -22.02 -18.31
N ILE A 224 3.10 -22.15 -19.54
CA ILE A 224 3.75 -22.90 -20.62
C ILE A 224 4.68 -21.97 -21.42
N ILE A 225 5.91 -22.42 -21.67
CA ILE A 225 6.86 -21.69 -22.50
C ILE A 225 6.38 -21.70 -23.96
N ILE A 226 6.28 -20.52 -24.58
CA ILE A 226 6.07 -20.38 -26.02
C ILE A 226 7.46 -20.29 -26.68
N ASP A 227 7.89 -21.33 -27.40
CA ASP A 227 9.26 -21.44 -27.93
C ASP A 227 9.38 -20.96 -29.38
N HIS A 228 9.54 -19.66 -29.65
CA HIS A 228 9.75 -19.16 -31.03
C HIS A 228 10.60 -17.87 -31.17
N GLY A 229 11.80 -17.74 -30.56
CA GLY A 229 12.74 -16.68 -30.98
C GLY A 229 13.83 -16.23 -30.00
N ILE A 230 14.77 -15.43 -30.51
CA ILE A 230 16.17 -15.15 -30.09
C ILE A 230 16.40 -14.70 -28.62
N CYS A 231 15.34 -14.49 -27.83
CA CYS A 231 15.40 -14.29 -26.38
C CYS A 231 14.40 -15.22 -25.69
N GLY A 232 14.58 -16.53 -25.87
CA GLY A 232 13.65 -17.56 -25.44
C GLY A 232 13.72 -17.86 -23.93
N LEU A 233 12.55 -17.81 -23.28
CA LEU A 233 12.04 -18.61 -22.15
C LEU A 233 10.81 -17.88 -21.55
N GLU A 234 9.87 -17.45 -22.39
CA GLU A 234 8.75 -16.62 -21.94
C GLU A 234 7.53 -17.47 -21.61
N ARG A 235 6.97 -17.26 -20.41
CA ARG A 235 5.83 -17.99 -19.84
C ARG A 235 4.74 -16.97 -19.50
N PRO A 236 3.75 -16.75 -20.37
CA PRO A 236 2.57 -16.01 -19.99
C PRO A 236 1.84 -16.75 -18.87
N ASP A 237 1.38 -16.03 -17.83
CA ASP A 237 0.75 -16.66 -16.66
C ASP A 237 -0.50 -17.44 -17.06
N ARG A 238 -1.37 -16.87 -17.91
CA ARG A 238 -2.49 -17.60 -18.52
C ARG A 238 -2.86 -17.06 -19.89
N VAL A 239 -3.10 -17.99 -20.83
CA VAL A 239 -3.55 -17.68 -22.19
C VAL A 239 -4.94 -18.27 -22.43
N TYR A 240 -5.79 -17.47 -23.06
CA TYR A 240 -7.09 -17.87 -23.58
C TYR A 240 -7.08 -17.72 -25.10
N ASP A 241 -7.17 -18.82 -25.82
CA ASP A 241 -7.35 -18.85 -27.26
C ASP A 241 -8.85 -18.92 -27.58
N ILE A 242 -9.40 -17.82 -28.08
CA ILE A 242 -10.82 -17.68 -28.40
C ILE A 242 -11.05 -17.88 -29.92
N GLY A 243 -10.01 -18.28 -30.66
CA GLY A 243 -10.01 -18.51 -32.10
C GLY A 243 -9.81 -17.24 -32.92
N ASP A 244 -10.66 -16.22 -32.74
CA ASP A 244 -10.55 -14.94 -33.44
C ASP A 244 -9.70 -13.89 -32.71
N LYS A 245 -9.34 -14.17 -31.45
CA LYS A 245 -8.54 -13.31 -30.57
C LYS A 245 -7.87 -14.14 -29.48
N ILE A 246 -6.73 -13.66 -29.00
CA ILE A 246 -6.02 -14.21 -27.85
C ILE A 246 -6.14 -13.23 -26.68
N VAL A 247 -6.47 -13.72 -25.49
CA VAL A 247 -6.39 -12.94 -24.25
C VAL A 247 -5.29 -13.53 -23.38
N ILE A 248 -4.35 -12.69 -22.97
CA ILE A 248 -3.26 -13.07 -22.07
C ILE A 248 -3.49 -12.36 -20.75
N LEU A 249 -3.57 -13.10 -19.66
CA LEU A 249 -3.64 -12.57 -18.30
C LEU A 249 -2.25 -12.67 -17.67
N GLU A 250 -1.71 -11.55 -17.20
CA GLU A 250 -0.47 -11.48 -16.41
C GLU A 250 -0.81 -11.00 -14.99
N CYS A 251 -0.28 -11.70 -13.99
CA CYS A 251 -0.41 -11.39 -12.58
C CYS A 251 0.82 -10.58 -12.13
N ASP A 252 0.71 -9.26 -12.21
CA ASP A 252 1.83 -8.34 -12.01
C ASP A 252 1.97 -7.90 -10.55
N GLU A 253 2.67 -8.73 -9.76
CA GLU A 253 3.11 -8.30 -8.44
C GLU A 253 4.00 -7.03 -8.53
N HIS A 254 3.80 -6.14 -7.58
CA HIS A 254 4.48 -4.85 -7.45
C HIS A 254 4.35 -3.94 -8.68
N GLN A 255 3.26 -4.10 -9.44
CA GLN A 255 3.00 -3.34 -10.67
C GLN A 255 4.13 -3.43 -11.71
N HIS A 256 4.98 -4.46 -11.59
CA HIS A 256 6.11 -4.69 -12.47
C HIS A 256 7.10 -3.48 -12.56
N GLN A 257 7.26 -2.72 -11.47
CA GLN A 257 8.11 -1.52 -11.37
C GLN A 257 9.62 -1.78 -11.50
N ASP A 258 10.05 -3.04 -11.52
CA ASP A 258 11.47 -3.44 -11.51
C ASP A 258 12.12 -3.55 -12.90
N ARG A 259 11.39 -3.35 -14.02
CA ARG A 259 11.94 -3.44 -15.38
C ARG A 259 11.71 -2.15 -16.17
N ASN A 260 12.74 -1.73 -16.92
CA ASN A 260 12.64 -0.60 -17.86
C ASN A 260 11.49 -0.83 -18.86
N CYS A 261 10.48 0.04 -18.81
CA CYS A 261 9.20 -0.01 -19.53
C CYS A 261 9.32 -0.24 -21.06
N GLN A 262 10.40 0.19 -21.71
CA GLN A 262 10.59 -0.01 -23.16
C GLN A 262 10.85 -1.48 -23.55
N CYS A 263 11.58 -2.25 -22.73
CA CYS A 263 11.82 -3.67 -23.03
C CYS A 263 10.54 -4.50 -22.93
N GLU A 264 9.61 -4.07 -22.07
CA GLU A 264 8.35 -4.75 -21.79
C GLU A 264 7.34 -4.65 -22.94
N GLN A 265 7.20 -3.46 -23.53
CA GLN A 265 6.31 -3.26 -24.67
C GLN A 265 6.81 -4.01 -25.91
N VAL A 266 8.13 -3.96 -26.15
CA VAL A 266 8.76 -4.75 -27.21
C VAL A 266 8.52 -6.25 -26.98
N ARG A 267 8.55 -6.72 -25.73
CA ARG A 267 8.23 -8.10 -25.37
C ARG A 267 6.78 -8.47 -25.69
N MET A 268 5.81 -7.69 -25.23
CA MET A 268 4.38 -7.92 -25.51
C MET A 268 4.08 -7.92 -27.02
N VAL A 269 4.75 -7.04 -27.78
CA VAL A 269 4.65 -7.01 -29.24
C VAL A 269 5.21 -8.28 -29.86
N ASN A 270 6.37 -8.77 -29.42
CA ASN A 270 6.97 -10.01 -29.93
C ASN A 270 6.08 -11.23 -29.64
N ILE A 271 5.55 -11.33 -28.42
CA ILE A 271 4.57 -12.37 -28.05
C ILE A 271 3.35 -12.28 -28.95
N GLY A 272 2.78 -11.09 -29.13
CA GLY A 272 1.60 -10.89 -29.97
C GLY A 272 1.83 -11.27 -31.43
N GLN A 273 3.00 -10.95 -31.98
CA GLN A 273 3.38 -11.32 -33.35
C GLN A 273 3.54 -12.83 -33.54
N SER A 274 3.86 -13.58 -32.47
CA SER A 274 3.98 -15.05 -32.53
C SER A 274 2.65 -15.76 -32.81
N PHE A 275 1.51 -15.12 -32.52
CA PHE A 275 0.16 -15.67 -32.78
C PHE A 275 -0.33 -15.47 -34.23
N GLY A 276 0.59 -15.29 -35.19
CA GLY A 276 0.28 -15.38 -36.62
C GLY A 276 -0.70 -14.32 -37.16
N GLY A 277 -0.78 -13.16 -36.52
CA GLY A 277 -1.67 -12.07 -36.94
C GLY A 277 -3.05 -12.05 -36.27
N ILE A 278 -3.31 -12.98 -35.35
CA ILE A 278 -4.50 -12.93 -34.48
C ILE A 278 -4.33 -11.78 -33.47
N PRO A 279 -5.35 -10.92 -33.26
CA PRO A 279 -5.29 -9.87 -32.25
C PRO A 279 -5.05 -10.42 -30.84
N VAL A 280 -4.10 -9.84 -30.12
CA VAL A 280 -3.69 -10.24 -28.77
C VAL A 280 -3.97 -9.12 -27.76
N TYR A 281 -4.65 -9.48 -26.68
CA TYR A 281 -5.11 -8.57 -25.64
C TYR A 281 -4.51 -8.97 -24.29
N PHE A 282 -3.58 -8.17 -23.80
CA PHE A 282 -2.98 -8.34 -22.48
C PHE A 282 -3.85 -7.70 -21.40
N ILE A 283 -4.22 -8.46 -20.38
CA ILE A 283 -4.78 -7.96 -19.13
C ILE A 283 -3.69 -8.11 -18.08
N ARG A 284 -3.15 -6.98 -17.65
CA ARG A 284 -2.10 -6.90 -16.63
C ARG A 284 -2.73 -6.55 -15.31
N TRP A 285 -2.80 -7.52 -14.40
CA TRP A 285 -3.62 -7.44 -13.20
C TRP A 285 -2.73 -7.47 -11.95
N ASN A 286 -2.81 -6.41 -11.15
CA ASN A 286 -2.01 -6.28 -9.93
C ASN A 286 -2.74 -6.89 -8.70
N PRO A 287 -2.17 -7.93 -8.05
CA PRO A 287 -2.71 -8.49 -6.81
C PRO A 287 -2.41 -7.66 -5.57
N ASP A 288 -1.43 -6.75 -5.62
CA ASP A 288 -0.98 -5.99 -4.46
C ASP A 288 -1.87 -4.77 -4.18
N ASP A 289 -1.59 -4.10 -3.07
CA ASP A 289 -2.16 -2.79 -2.80
C ASP A 289 -1.65 -1.79 -3.86
N TYR A 290 -2.51 -0.83 -4.20
CA TYR A 290 -2.24 0.24 -5.16
C TYR A 290 -2.78 1.56 -4.60
N SER A 291 -2.36 2.68 -5.17
CA SER A 291 -2.90 4.00 -4.81
C SER A 291 -4.09 4.32 -5.75
N PRO A 292 -5.35 4.32 -5.30
CA PRO A 292 -6.48 4.61 -6.19
C PRO A 292 -6.47 6.07 -6.68
N GLU A 293 -7.13 6.36 -7.82
CA GLU A 293 -7.27 7.73 -8.39
C GLU A 293 -7.74 8.76 -7.34
N ASN A 294 -8.54 8.31 -6.38
CA ASN A 294 -9.02 9.12 -5.28
C ASN A 294 -8.38 8.63 -3.97
N ASP A 295 -7.50 9.45 -3.38
CA ASP A 295 -6.84 9.19 -2.09
C ASP A 295 -7.78 8.91 -0.90
N ARG A 296 -9.09 9.19 -1.05
CA ARG A 296 -10.11 8.84 -0.05
C ARG A 296 -10.67 7.43 -0.20
N MET A 297 -10.41 6.79 -1.33
CA MET A 297 -10.80 5.40 -1.60
C MET A 297 -9.69 4.48 -1.11
N ASN A 298 -10.09 3.39 -0.47
CA ASN A 298 -9.16 2.31 -0.18
C ASN A 298 -9.02 1.43 -1.43
N PRO A 299 -7.88 0.72 -1.58
CA PRO A 299 -7.74 -0.33 -2.58
C PRO A 299 -8.92 -1.30 -2.54
N GLU A 300 -9.40 -1.71 -3.71
CA GLU A 300 -10.50 -2.66 -3.79
C GLU A 300 -10.10 -4.01 -3.18
N GLU A 301 -11.00 -4.60 -2.39
CA GLU A 301 -10.80 -5.93 -1.81
C GLU A 301 -10.50 -6.97 -2.90
N LEU A 302 -9.53 -7.86 -2.63
CA LEU A 302 -9.06 -8.88 -3.56
C LEU A 302 -10.20 -9.72 -4.18
N SER A 303 -11.25 -10.02 -3.42
CA SER A 303 -12.43 -10.75 -3.91
C SER A 303 -13.21 -10.00 -5.01
N LYS A 304 -13.31 -8.67 -4.90
CA LYS A 304 -13.93 -7.81 -5.92
C LYS A 304 -13.04 -7.72 -7.16
N ARG A 305 -11.73 -7.66 -6.96
CA ARG A 305 -10.74 -7.64 -8.04
C ARG A 305 -10.75 -8.93 -8.86
N TYR A 306 -10.79 -10.07 -8.18
CA TYR A 306 -10.97 -11.39 -8.81
C TYR A 306 -12.26 -11.46 -9.62
N LYS A 307 -13.36 -10.98 -9.05
CA LYS A 307 -14.65 -10.95 -9.74
C LYS A 307 -14.57 -10.12 -11.02
N LEU A 308 -14.02 -8.91 -10.95
CA LEU A 308 -13.97 -7.99 -12.09
C LEU A 308 -13.12 -8.52 -13.24
N VAL A 309 -11.93 -9.06 -12.96
CA VAL A 309 -11.08 -9.64 -14.02
C VAL A 309 -11.72 -10.87 -14.65
N GLY A 310 -12.38 -11.73 -13.85
CA GLY A 310 -13.15 -12.86 -14.37
C GLY A 310 -14.36 -12.43 -15.20
N ASP A 311 -15.10 -11.40 -14.77
CA ASP A 311 -16.24 -10.85 -15.51
C ASP A 311 -15.79 -10.26 -16.86
N LEU A 312 -14.66 -9.52 -16.87
CA LEU A 312 -14.07 -8.99 -18.10
C LEU A 312 -13.66 -10.09 -19.08
N ILE A 313 -12.98 -11.14 -18.61
CA ILE A 313 -12.59 -12.27 -19.47
C ILE A 313 -13.84 -12.97 -20.05
N CYS A 314 -14.88 -13.18 -19.24
CA CYS A 314 -16.17 -13.70 -19.70
C CYS A 314 -16.79 -12.81 -20.78
N ASP A 315 -16.84 -11.50 -20.56
CA ASP A 315 -17.44 -10.55 -21.49
C ASP A 315 -16.65 -10.49 -22.81
N ILE A 316 -15.32 -10.59 -22.76
CA ILE A 316 -14.48 -10.71 -23.96
C ILE A 316 -14.77 -12.02 -24.71
N LYS A 317 -14.81 -13.17 -24.00
CA LYS A 317 -15.16 -14.48 -24.60
C LYS A 317 -16.55 -14.46 -25.25
N MET A 318 -17.51 -13.78 -24.65
CA MET A 318 -18.89 -13.68 -25.15
C MET A 318 -19.10 -12.55 -26.17
N ASN A 319 -18.05 -11.84 -26.60
CA ASN A 319 -18.13 -10.67 -27.49
C ASN A 319 -19.06 -9.55 -26.97
N LYS A 320 -19.15 -9.40 -25.65
CA LYS A 320 -19.92 -8.35 -24.96
C LYS A 320 -19.07 -7.14 -24.60
N HIS A 321 -17.75 -7.26 -24.66
CA HIS A 321 -16.81 -6.18 -24.41
C HIS A 321 -16.25 -5.62 -25.73
N SER A 322 -16.24 -4.29 -25.87
CA SER A 322 -15.67 -3.63 -27.05
C SER A 322 -14.15 -3.59 -26.93
N LEU A 323 -13.45 -4.20 -27.89
CA LEU A 323 -11.98 -4.25 -27.93
C LEU A 323 -11.43 -3.32 -29.01
N PRO A 324 -10.24 -2.71 -28.79
CA PRO A 324 -9.64 -1.83 -29.78
C PRO A 324 -9.20 -2.59 -31.03
N LYS A 325 -9.12 -1.86 -32.15
CA LYS A 325 -8.58 -2.35 -33.41
C LYS A 325 -7.07 -2.17 -33.40
N GLY A 326 -6.35 -3.21 -32.98
CA GLY A 326 -4.90 -3.26 -32.97
C GLY A 326 -4.43 -4.71 -32.85
N LEU A 327 -3.24 -5.02 -33.38
CA LEU A 327 -2.70 -6.37 -33.30
C LEU A 327 -2.34 -6.75 -31.86
N VAL A 328 -1.82 -5.79 -31.08
CA VAL A 328 -1.50 -5.99 -29.66
C VAL A 328 -2.04 -4.82 -28.87
N SER A 329 -2.79 -5.12 -27.81
CA SER A 329 -3.32 -4.11 -26.88
C SER A 329 -3.15 -4.56 -25.45
N VAL A 330 -3.01 -3.62 -24.52
CA VAL A 330 -2.84 -3.91 -23.09
C VAL A 330 -3.79 -3.06 -22.25
N LEU A 331 -4.37 -3.68 -21.23
CA LEU A 331 -5.15 -3.05 -20.17
C LEU A 331 -4.44 -3.30 -18.83
N TYR A 332 -4.23 -2.24 -18.06
CA TYR A 332 -3.63 -2.31 -16.73
C TYR A 332 -4.74 -2.22 -15.68
N MET A 333 -4.86 -3.23 -14.83
CA MET A 333 -5.87 -3.31 -13.78
C MET A 333 -5.25 -3.20 -12.40
N TYR A 334 -5.80 -2.31 -11.57
CA TYR A 334 -5.38 -2.10 -10.18
C TYR A 334 -3.93 -1.61 -10.04
N TYR A 335 -3.45 -0.83 -11.01
CA TYR A 335 -2.20 -0.07 -10.90
C TYR A 335 -2.46 1.23 -10.11
N ASP A 336 -1.40 1.97 -9.78
CA ASP A 336 -1.56 3.31 -9.23
C ASP A 336 -2.42 4.17 -10.17
N ASP A 337 -3.25 5.02 -9.58
CA ASP A 337 -4.31 5.82 -10.22
C ASP A 337 -5.49 5.01 -10.79
N TRP A 338 -5.57 3.70 -10.52
CA TRP A 338 -6.75 2.90 -10.90
C TRP A 338 -8.02 3.45 -10.25
N SER A 339 -9.06 3.59 -11.08
CA SER A 339 -10.36 4.11 -10.67
C SER A 339 -11.48 3.09 -10.87
N SER A 340 -11.73 2.68 -12.12
CA SER A 340 -12.74 1.71 -12.50
C SER A 340 -12.52 1.27 -13.94
N LEU A 341 -12.96 0.06 -14.29
CA LEU A 341 -12.86 -0.45 -15.67
C LEU A 341 -13.54 0.46 -16.71
N ALA A 342 -14.57 1.22 -16.33
CA ALA A 342 -15.27 2.13 -17.25
C ALA A 342 -14.47 3.38 -17.63
N LYS A 343 -13.45 3.74 -16.84
CA LYS A 343 -12.59 4.89 -17.06
C LYS A 343 -11.23 4.52 -17.69
N GLU A 344 -10.88 3.24 -17.63
CA GLU A 344 -9.58 2.75 -18.10
C GLU A 344 -9.65 2.39 -19.57
N GLU A 345 -8.63 2.79 -20.32
CA GLU A 345 -8.55 2.57 -21.75
C GLU A 345 -7.53 1.49 -22.11
N TRP A 346 -7.89 0.67 -23.10
CA TRP A 346 -6.94 -0.24 -23.72
C TRP A 346 -5.89 0.57 -24.48
N LYS A 347 -4.61 0.33 -24.17
CA LYS A 347 -3.49 0.94 -24.88
C LYS A 347 -3.08 0.04 -26.04
N VAL A 348 -3.26 0.51 -27.27
CA VAL A 348 -2.77 -0.19 -28.47
C VAL A 348 -1.26 -0.02 -28.54
N LEU A 349 -0.53 -1.13 -28.59
CA LEU A 349 0.92 -1.11 -28.76
C LEU A 349 1.24 -1.03 -30.25
N ILE A 350 1.79 0.10 -30.67
CA ILE A 350 2.21 0.31 -32.07
C ILE A 350 3.65 -0.20 -32.18
N ASN A 351 3.96 -0.97 -33.23
CA ASN A 351 5.35 -1.24 -33.58
C ASN A 351 6.06 0.12 -33.77
N MET A 352 6.95 0.49 -32.86
CA MET A 352 8.01 1.45 -33.17
C MET A 352 9.01 0.73 -34.07
N VAL A 353 8.63 0.52 -35.34
CA VAL A 353 9.61 0.21 -36.37
C VAL A 353 10.34 1.54 -36.63
N ALA A 354 11.57 1.63 -36.14
CA ALA A 354 12.53 2.63 -36.60
C ALA A 354 12.91 2.37 -38.06
#